data_AF-A0A9E4Q7J1-F1
#
_entry.id   AF-A0A9E4Q7J1-F1
#
_cell.length_a   1.000
_cell.length_b   1.000
_cell.length_c   1.000
_cell.angle_alpha   90.00
_cell.angle_beta   90.00
_cell.angle_gamma   90.00
#
_symmetry.space_group_name_H-M   'P 1'
#
loop_
_entity.id
_entity.type
_entity.pdbx_description
1 polymer ?
#
loop_
_entity_poly.entity_id
_entity_poly.type
_entity_poly.pdbx_seq_one_letter_code
_entity_poly.pdbx_strand_id
1 'polypeptide(L)'
;GIYSAVTRRSQGGNEVNTEERLGLEQALTMHSRPVDGKGRENLRARQVDDKFIPADLVLMDRPLNENEPEEILKTKVAMTIRGGEVVYEA
;
A
#
# COMPACT_ATOMS: atom_id res chain seq x y z
N GLY A 1 2.89 -9.24 0.70
CA GLY A 1 2.97 -7.80 1.03
C GLY A 1 3.67 -7.06 -0.09
N ILE A 2 3.66 -5.72 -0.06
CA ILE A 2 4.19 -4.86 -1.14
C ILE A 2 5.61 -5.29 -1.55
N TYR A 3 6.53 -5.50 -0.59
CA TYR A 3 7.89 -5.97 -0.86
C TYR A 3 7.94 -7.23 -1.74
N SER A 4 7.21 -8.29 -1.36
CA SER A 4 7.20 -9.55 -2.12
C SER A 4 6.52 -9.40 -3.49
N ALA A 5 5.57 -8.49 -3.64
CA ALA A 5 4.94 -8.24 -4.95
C ALA A 5 5.92 -7.58 -5.93
N VAL A 6 6.72 -6.62 -5.45
CA VAL A 6 7.71 -5.88 -6.24
C VAL A 6 8.96 -6.72 -6.52
N THR A 7 9.42 -7.51 -5.55
CA THR A 7 10.66 -8.30 -5.68
C THR A 7 10.43 -9.72 -6.20
N ARG A 8 9.23 -10.26 -6.03
CA ARG A 8 8.91 -11.68 -6.16
C ARG A 8 9.76 -12.58 -5.25
N ARG A 9 10.18 -12.05 -4.09
CA ARG A 9 10.91 -12.78 -3.05
C ARG A 9 9.96 -13.28 -1.97
N SER A 10 10.04 -14.58 -1.71
CA SER A 10 9.33 -15.25 -0.60
C SER A 10 9.95 -14.88 0.76
N GLN A 11 9.26 -15.18 1.84
CA GLN A 11 9.77 -14.94 3.20
C GLN A 11 11.09 -15.69 3.48
N GLY A 12 11.31 -16.85 2.84
CA GLY A 12 12.55 -17.62 2.94
C GLY A 12 13.69 -17.11 2.05
N GLY A 13 13.50 -16.00 1.32
CA GLY A 13 14.51 -15.41 0.46
C GLY A 13 14.54 -15.94 -0.98
N ASN A 14 13.78 -16.99 -1.30
CA ASN A 14 13.72 -17.53 -2.66
C ASN A 14 12.95 -16.60 -3.59
N GLU A 15 13.45 -16.42 -4.81
CA GLU A 15 12.75 -15.70 -5.89
C GLU A 15 11.80 -16.66 -6.65
N VAL A 16 10.59 -16.19 -6.98
CA VAL A 16 9.52 -17.02 -7.58
C VAL A 16 8.82 -16.27 -8.71
N ASN A 17 8.90 -16.78 -9.94
CA ASN A 17 8.36 -16.17 -11.17
C ASN A 17 8.72 -14.67 -11.26
N THR A 18 10.01 -14.38 -11.33
CA THR A 18 10.54 -12.99 -11.34
C THR A 18 10.05 -12.14 -12.50
N GLU A 19 9.62 -12.77 -13.59
CA GLU A 19 8.98 -12.14 -14.75
C GLU A 19 7.60 -11.57 -14.43
N GLU A 20 6.96 -12.02 -13.35
CA GLU A 20 5.65 -11.56 -12.88
C GLU A 20 5.78 -10.54 -11.73
N ARG A 21 6.90 -9.81 -11.64
CA ARG A 21 7.06 -8.68 -10.70
C ARG A 21 6.04 -7.61 -11.02
N LEU A 22 5.40 -7.09 -9.96
CA LEU A 22 4.46 -5.98 -10.07
C LEU A 22 5.17 -4.66 -9.80
N GLY A 23 4.78 -3.62 -10.52
CA GLY A 23 5.18 -2.26 -10.16
C GLY A 23 4.57 -1.84 -8.81
N LEU A 24 5.20 -0.87 -8.15
CA LEU A 24 4.78 -0.38 -6.84
C LEU A 24 3.32 0.08 -6.80
N GLU A 25 2.85 0.78 -7.84
CA GLU A 25 1.46 1.21 -7.94
C GLU A 25 0.47 0.03 -7.98
N GLN A 26 0.81 -1.03 -8.72
CA GLN A 26 0.00 -2.25 -8.79
C GLN A 26 -0.03 -2.95 -7.43
N ALA A 27 1.13 -3.07 -6.78
CA ALA A 27 1.25 -3.66 -5.45
C ALA A 27 0.45 -2.86 -4.39
N LEU A 28 0.53 -1.53 -4.39
CA LEU A 28 -0.25 -0.66 -3.50
C LEU A 28 -1.75 -0.78 -3.74
N THR A 29 -2.16 -0.89 -5.01
CA THR A 29 -3.56 -1.06 -5.40
C THR A 29 -4.16 -2.33 -4.81
N MET A 30 -3.41 -3.44 -4.78
CA MET A 30 -3.86 -4.69 -4.16
C MET A 30 -4.12 -4.57 -2.66
N HIS A 31 -3.42 -3.66 -1.99
CA HIS A 31 -3.52 -3.46 -0.54
C HIS A 31 -4.45 -2.31 -0.13
N SER A 32 -4.78 -1.41 -1.05
CA SER A 32 -5.56 -0.19 -0.77
C SER A 32 -6.98 -0.21 -1.34
N ARG A 33 -7.31 -1.19 -2.20
CA ARG A 33 -8.68 -1.37 -2.67
C ARG A 33 -9.51 -2.12 -1.64
N PRO A 34 -10.77 -1.72 -1.36
CA PRO A 34 -11.65 -2.51 -0.52
C PRO A 34 -11.89 -3.90 -1.14
N VAL A 35 -11.78 -4.95 -0.32
CA VAL A 35 -12.09 -6.34 -0.68
C VAL A 35 -13.60 -6.59 -0.56
N ASP A 36 -14.44 -5.61 -0.92
CA ASP A 36 -15.87 -5.85 -0.90
C ASP A 36 -16.22 -6.71 -2.14
N GLY A 37 -16.47 -8.01 -1.91
CA GLY A 37 -17.05 -8.92 -2.91
C GLY A 37 -18.46 -8.51 -3.38
N LYS A 38 -18.84 -7.24 -3.19
CA LYS A 38 -20.08 -6.61 -3.60
C LYS A 38 -19.90 -5.63 -4.75
N GLY A 39 -18.68 -5.48 -5.30
CA GLY A 39 -18.46 -4.70 -6.51
C GLY A 39 -18.82 -3.23 -6.34
N ARG A 40 -18.64 -2.65 -5.14
CA ARG A 40 -18.71 -1.19 -4.99
C ARG A 40 -17.36 -0.63 -5.41
N GLU A 41 -17.20 -0.56 -6.71
CA GLU A 41 -16.18 0.29 -7.32
C GLU A 41 -16.29 1.69 -6.71
N ASN A 42 -15.13 2.31 -6.47
CA ASN A 42 -14.91 3.71 -6.08
C ASN A 42 -14.41 3.98 -4.66
N LEU A 43 -13.39 3.24 -4.23
CA LEU A 43 -12.30 3.88 -3.49
C LEU A 43 -11.01 3.63 -4.26
N ARG A 44 -10.84 4.40 -5.35
CA ARG A 44 -9.51 4.59 -5.93
C ARG A 44 -8.74 5.39 -4.89
N ALA A 45 -7.72 4.78 -4.29
CA ALA A 45 -6.74 5.42 -3.41
C ALA A 45 -5.88 6.49 -4.12
N ARG A 46 -6.43 7.19 -5.12
CA ARG A 46 -5.76 8.18 -5.98
C ARG A 46 -6.58 9.45 -6.23
N GLN A 47 -7.81 9.58 -5.73
CA GLN A 47 -8.61 10.78 -5.99
C GLN A 47 -9.44 11.17 -4.77
N VAL A 48 -9.10 12.32 -4.19
CA VAL A 48 -10.00 13.09 -3.32
C VAL A 48 -11.05 13.70 -4.25
N ASP A 49 -11.97 12.87 -4.71
CA ASP A 49 -13.18 13.38 -5.36
C ASP A 49 -14.16 13.81 -4.26
N ASP A 50 -15.02 14.75 -4.62
CA ASP A 50 -16.01 15.52 -3.84
C ASP A 50 -17.13 14.70 -3.15
N LYS A 51 -16.91 13.41 -2.91
CA LYS A 51 -17.92 12.49 -2.34
C LYS A 51 -17.38 11.71 -1.15
N PHE A 52 -17.77 12.12 0.06
CA PHE A 52 -17.88 11.30 1.29
C PHE A 52 -16.88 10.13 1.44
N ILE A 53 -15.61 10.34 1.11
CA ILE A 53 -14.56 9.38 1.40
C ILE A 53 -14.20 9.60 2.86
N PRO A 54 -14.34 8.60 3.75
CA PRO A 54 -13.78 8.72 5.10
C PRO A 54 -12.29 9.01 4.93
N ALA A 55 -11.80 10.06 5.60
CA ALA A 55 -10.39 10.47 5.53
C ALA A 55 -9.50 9.47 6.29
N ASP A 56 -9.44 8.26 5.74
CA ASP A 56 -8.65 7.13 6.21
C ASP A 56 -7.31 7.15 5.46
N LEU A 57 -6.24 7.51 6.17
CA LEU A 57 -4.92 7.74 5.59
C LEU A 57 -3.85 7.13 6.48
N VAL A 58 -2.79 6.64 5.85
CA VAL A 58 -1.58 6.19 6.52
C VAL A 58 -0.43 7.03 6.01
N LEU A 59 0.22 7.77 6.91
CA LEU A 59 1.44 8.51 6.62
C LEU A 59 2.64 7.62 6.93
N MET A 60 3.52 7.48 5.94
CA MET A 60 4.77 6.75 6.07
C MET A 60 5.91 7.72 6.42
N ASP A 61 6.90 7.24 7.16
CA ASP A 61 8.09 8.02 7.54
C ASP A 61 9.02 8.34 6.35
N ARG A 62 8.82 7.64 5.22
CA ARG A 62 9.57 7.83 3.96
C ARG A 62 8.74 7.41 2.75
N PRO A 63 9.11 7.84 1.54
CA PRO A 63 8.52 7.33 0.30
C PRO A 63 8.86 5.86 0.07
N LEU A 64 7.93 5.12 -0.54
CA LEU A 64 8.22 3.79 -1.06
C LEU A 64 8.92 3.91 -2.42
N ASN A 65 10.04 3.21 -2.60
CA ASN A 65 10.82 3.20 -3.84
C ASN A 65 11.04 1.75 -4.31
N GLU A 66 10.54 1.38 -5.48
CA GLU A 66 10.72 0.04 -6.04
C GLU A 66 12.14 -0.25 -6.52
N ASN A 67 12.93 0.78 -6.81
CA ASN A 67 14.34 0.63 -7.18
C ASN A 67 15.23 0.31 -5.96
N GLU A 68 14.71 0.57 -4.75
CA GLU A 68 15.36 0.29 -3.47
C GLU A 68 14.43 -0.56 -2.60
N PRO A 69 14.11 -1.80 -3.01
CA PRO A 69 13.05 -2.58 -2.40
C PRO A 69 13.31 -2.91 -0.93
N GLU A 70 14.57 -2.99 -0.50
CA GLU A 70 14.92 -3.21 0.90
C GLU A 70 14.50 -2.05 1.82
N GLU A 71 14.36 -0.82 1.30
CA GLU A 71 13.84 0.32 2.07
C GLU A 71 12.33 0.20 2.33
N ILE A 72 11.59 -0.55 1.50
CA ILE A 72 10.17 -0.84 1.73
C ILE A 72 10.00 -1.60 3.05
N LEU A 73 10.91 -2.51 3.39
CA LEU A 73 10.87 -3.26 4.66
C LEU A 73 11.21 -2.39 5.88
N LYS A 74 11.99 -1.32 5.68
CA LYS A 74 12.42 -0.41 6.76
C LYS A 74 11.45 0.73 6.99
N THR A 75 10.50 0.93 6.07
CA THR A 75 9.48 1.98 6.15
C THR A 75 8.58 1.75 7.35
N LYS A 76 8.32 2.81 8.10
CA LYS A 76 7.45 2.78 9.28
C LYS A 76 6.22 3.66 9.04
N VAL A 77 5.15 3.32 9.75
CA VAL A 77 3.99 4.21 9.84
C VAL A 77 4.34 5.31 10.82
N ALA A 78 4.28 6.57 10.36
CA ALA A 78 4.47 7.75 11.20
C ALA A 78 3.15 8.17 11.86
N MET A 79 2.03 8.05 11.12
CA MET A 79 0.71 8.44 11.58
C MET A 79 -0.38 7.64 10.89
N THR A 80 -1.46 7.33 11.61
CA THR A 80 -2.69 6.78 11.02
C THR A 80 -3.86 7.70 11.33
N ILE A 81 -4.59 8.09 10.29
CA ILE A 81 -5.80 8.89 10.37
C ILE A 81 -6.97 8.00 9.99
N ARG A 82 -8.04 8.02 10.77
CA ARG A 82 -9.28 7.30 10.48
C ARG A 82 -10.46 8.26 10.63
N GLY A 83 -11.26 8.41 9.58
CA GLY A 83 -12.40 9.33 9.57
C GLY A 83 -12.03 10.79 9.83
N GLY A 84 -10.78 11.18 9.55
CA GLY A 84 -10.26 12.52 9.86
C GLY A 84 -9.67 12.70 11.25
N GLU A 85 -9.68 11.66 12.10
CA GLU A 85 -9.08 11.69 13.43
C GLU A 85 -7.77 10.92 13.46
N VAL A 86 -6.74 11.48 14.11
CA VAL A 86 -5.47 10.77 14.33
C VAL A 86 -5.70 9.68 15.38
N VAL A 87 -5.50 8.43 15.00
CA VAL A 87 -5.65 7.27 15.89
C VAL A 87 -4.32 6.63 16.28
N TYR A 88 -3.24 7.02 15.60
CA TYR A 88 -1.88 6.58 15.90
C TYR A 88 -0.87 7.64 15.44
N GLU A 89 0.17 7.84 16.26
CA GLU A 89 1.34 8.69 15.99
C GLU A 89 2.55 8.06 16.69
N ALA A 90 3.72 8.05 16.02
CA ALA A 90 4.93 7.32 16.43
C ALA A 90 6.01 8.19 17.07
#